data_AF-A0A974YUQ0-F1
#
_entry.id   AF-A0A974YUQ0-F1
#
_cell.length_a   1.000
_cell.length_b   1.000
_cell.length_c   1.000
_cell.angle_alpha   90.00
_cell.angle_beta   90.00
_cell.angle_gamma   90.00
#
_symmetry.space_group_name_H-M   'P 1'
#
loop_
_entity.id
_entity.type
_entity.pdbx_description
1 polymer ?
#
loop_
_entity_poly.entity_id
_entity_poly.type
_entity_poly.pdbx_seq_one_letter_code
_entity_poly.pdbx_strand_id
1 'polypeptide(L)' 'MKTKQELYRQITQLTTNIETNYPELYTFLLEEPVTIPSEEHPHVGIPELQNYLETLEQELKHHIETHKLK' A
#
# COMPACT_ATOMS: atom_id res chain seq x y z
N MET A 1 12.34 -16.58 -0.14
CA MET A 1 12.46 -15.33 -0.93
C MET A 1 11.05 -14.91 -1.31
N LYS A 2 10.58 -13.73 -0.90
CA LYS A 2 9.29 -13.21 -1.37
C LYS A 2 9.40 -12.92 -2.87
N THR A 3 8.46 -13.40 -3.68
CA THR A 3 8.43 -13.14 -5.12
C THR A 3 7.71 -11.83 -5.40
N LYS A 4 7.96 -11.21 -6.56
CA LYS A 4 7.21 -10.01 -6.99
C LYS A 4 5.70 -10.23 -6.93
N GLN A 5 5.25 -11.41 -7.36
CA GLN A 5 3.83 -11.80 -7.33
C GLN A 5 3.25 -11.82 -5.91
N GLU A 6 4.01 -12.27 -4.92
CA GLU A 6 3.56 -12.27 -3.52
C GLU A 6 3.49 -10.85 -2.95
N LEU A 7 4.41 -9.97 -3.34
CA LEU A 7 4.36 -8.55 -2.96
C LEU A 7 3.17 -7.85 -3.59
N TYR A 8 2.91 -8.06 -4.89
CA TYR A 8 1.71 -7.52 -5.54
C TYR A 8 0.44 -7.99 -4.86
N ARG A 9 0.36 -9.27 -4.49
CA ARG A 9 -0.82 -9.78 -3.79
C ARG A 9 -1.00 -9.08 -2.44
N GLN A 10 0.06 -8.94 -1.66
CA GLN A 10 0.00 -8.24 -0.36
C GLN A 10 -0.41 -6.77 -0.53
N ILE A 11 0.21 -6.05 -1.47
CA ILE A 11 -0.11 -4.64 -1.77
C ILE A 11 -1.58 -4.51 -2.19
N THR A 12 -2.05 -5.37 -3.10
CA THR A 12 -3.45 -5.37 -3.56
C THR A 12 -4.40 -5.66 -2.41
N GLN A 13 -4.13 -6.69 -1.60
CA GLN A 13 -4.96 -7.02 -0.45
C GLN A 13 -5.03 -5.88 0.57
N LEU A 14 -3.88 -5.23 0.84
CA LEU A 14 -3.79 -4.13 1.78
C LEU A 14 -4.54 -2.90 1.27
N THR A 15 -4.30 -2.51 0.01
CA THR A 15 -4.98 -1.37 -0.62
C THR A 15 -6.49 -1.58 -0.74
N THR A 16 -6.97 -2.77 -1.09
CA THR A 16 -8.42 -3.09 -1.07
C THR A 16 -9.00 -3.02 0.35
N ASN A 17 -8.24 -3.49 1.35
CA ASN A 17 -8.68 -3.40 2.74
C ASN A 17 -8.77 -1.93 3.21
N ILE A 18 -7.81 -1.10 2.79
CA ILE A 18 -7.80 0.35 3.03
C ILE A 18 -8.98 1.00 2.31
N GLU A 19 -9.23 0.72 1.04
CA GLU A 19 -10.39 1.22 0.29
C GLU A 19 -11.72 0.90 0.99
N THR A 20 -11.86 -0.33 1.50
CA THR A 20 -13.12 -0.81 2.08
C THR A 20 -13.34 -0.32 3.51
N ASN A 21 -12.30 -0.32 4.35
CA ASN A 21 -12.43 -0.04 5.79
C ASN A 21 -11.92 1.35 6.19
N TYR A 22 -11.05 1.95 5.37
CA TYR A 22 -10.39 3.23 5.63
C TYR A 22 -10.38 4.11 4.36
N PRO A 23 -11.56 4.44 3.80
CA PRO A 23 -11.65 5.20 2.55
C PRO A 23 -10.97 6.59 2.63
N GLU A 24 -10.86 7.13 3.84
CA GLU A 24 -10.10 8.36 4.12
C GLU A 24 -8.62 8.19 3.76
N LEU A 25 -7.97 7.10 4.21
CA LEU A 25 -6.59 6.77 3.83
C LEU A 25 -6.47 6.47 2.34
N TYR A 26 -7.44 5.76 1.76
CA TYR A 26 -7.42 5.45 0.32
C TYR A 26 -7.43 6.69 -0.56
N THR A 27 -8.09 7.77 -0.11
CA THR A 27 -8.13 9.04 -0.83
C THR A 27 -6.73 9.66 -0.92
N PHE A 28 -5.95 9.63 0.16
CA PHE A 28 -4.55 10.10 0.14
C PHE A 28 -3.67 9.28 -0.82
N LEU A 29 -3.93 7.97 -0.94
CA LEU A 29 -3.22 7.09 -1.88
C LEU A 29 -3.54 7.40 -3.36
N LEU A 30 -4.71 7.99 -3.65
CA LEU A 30 -5.07 8.43 -5.00
C LEU A 30 -4.45 9.78 -5.37
N GLU A 31 -4.18 10.63 -4.37
CA GLU A 31 -3.54 11.93 -4.56
C GLU A 31 -2.05 11.81 -4.89
N GLU A 32 -1.37 10.79 -4.36
CA GLU A 32 0.00 10.45 -4.72
C GLU A 32 0.06 9.06 -5.40
N PRO A 33 0.07 8.97 -6.74
CA PRO A 33 0.17 7.71 -7.46
C PRO A 33 1.59 7.13 -7.30
N VAL A 34 1.91 6.60 -6.12
CA VAL A 34 3.16 5.90 -5.88
C VAL A 34 3.06 4.51 -6.52
N THR A 35 3.54 4.46 -7.77
CA THR A 35 4.25 3.34 -8.40
C THR A 35 3.68 1.94 -8.11
N ILE A 36 2.37 1.74 -8.24
CA ILE A 36 1.91 0.43 -8.67
C ILE A 36 2.33 0.33 -10.15
N PRO A 37 3.10 -0.70 -10.54
CA PRO A 37 3.51 -0.89 -11.92
C PRO A 37 2.26 -1.21 -12.75
N SER A 38 1.65 -0.15 -13.27
CA SER A 38 0.88 -0.19 -14.50
C SER A 38 1.85 -0.30 -15.67
N GLU A 39 1.32 -0.53 -16.87
CA GLU A 39 2.08 -0.54 -18.13
C GLU A 39 3.01 0.69 -18.28
N GLU A 40 2.74 1.77 -17.54
CA GLU A 40 3.47 3.04 -17.50
C GLU A 40 4.72 3.05 -16.58
N HIS A 41 4.84 2.12 -15.62
CA HIS A 41 6.01 2.01 -14.70
C HIS A 41 6.63 0.60 -14.69
N PRO A 42 7.24 0.14 -15.80
CA PRO A 42 7.71 -1.24 -15.97
C PRO A 42 8.91 -1.64 -15.07
N HIS A 43 9.52 -0.68 -14.36
CA HIS A 43 10.79 -0.87 -13.64
C HIS A 43 10.68 -1.03 -12.12
N VAL A 44 9.49 -1.31 -11.58
CA VAL A 44 9.38 -1.54 -10.13
C VAL A 44 10.08 -2.86 -9.73
N GLY A 45 11.18 -2.72 -9.00
CA GLY A 45 11.94 -3.81 -8.42
C GLY A 45 11.24 -4.42 -7.20
N ILE A 46 11.67 -5.63 -6.81
CA ILE A 46 11.31 -6.23 -5.52
C ILE A 46 11.53 -5.26 -4.34
N PRO A 47 12.69 -4.54 -4.23
CA PRO A 47 12.91 -3.64 -3.10
C PRO A 47 11.94 -2.46 -3.06
N GLU A 48 11.56 -1.92 -4.22
CA GLU A 48 10.59 -0.82 -4.30
C GLU A 48 9.19 -1.27 -3.89
N LEU A 49 8.75 -2.45 -4.33
CA LEU A 49 7.48 -3.04 -3.88
C LEU A 49 7.47 -3.31 -2.38
N GLN A 50 8.60 -3.77 -1.82
CA GLN A 50 8.72 -3.99 -0.38
C GLN A 50 8.64 -2.68 0.39
N ASN A 51 9.33 -1.64 -0.06
CA ASN A 51 9.31 -0.33 0.58
C ASN A 51 7.91 0.29 0.53
N TYR A 52 7.23 0.16 -0.61
CA TYR A 52 5.84 0.61 -0.77
C TYR A 52 4.88 -0.13 0.17
N LEU A 53 4.99 -1.46 0.25
CA LEU A 53 4.19 -2.27 1.17
C LEU A 53 4.43 -1.85 2.63
N GLU A 54 5.70 -1.65 3.02
CA GLU A 54 6.06 -1.25 4.37
C GLU A 54 5.50 0.14 4.72
N THR A 55 5.55 1.08 3.78
CA THR A 55 4.98 2.42 3.94
C THR A 55 3.46 2.32 4.16
N LEU A 56 2.74 1.58 3.31
CA LEU A 56 1.30 1.37 3.47
C LEU A 56 0.93 0.73 4.81
N GLU A 57 1.70 -0.29 5.25
CA GLU A 57 1.47 -0.93 6.55
C GLU A 57 1.71 0.05 7.72
N GLN A 58 2.75 0.90 7.63
CA GLN A 58 3.03 1.90 8.65
C GLN A 58 1.95 2.97 8.73
N GLU A 59 1.50 3.49 7.59
CA GLU A 59 0.43 4.50 7.55
C GLU A 59 -0.89 3.94 8.10
N LEU A 60 -1.27 2.73 7.67
CA LEU A 60 -2.45 2.06 8.18
C LEU A 60 -2.35 1.82 9.68
N LYS A 61 -1.19 1.34 10.16
CA LYS A 61 -0.98 1.10 11.58
C LYS A 61 -1.07 2.40 12.37
N HIS A 62 -0.42 3.46 11.92
CA HIS A 62 -0.44 4.77 12.58
C HIS A 62 -1.86 5.32 12.67
N HIS A 63 -2.64 5.19 11.59
CA HIS A 63 -4.03 5.59 11.56
C HIS A 63 -4.88 4.75 12.53
N ILE A 64 -4.73 3.43 12.55
CA ILE A 64 -5.44 2.54 13.48
C ILE A 64 -5.08 2.89 14.93
N GLU A 65 -3.80 3.08 15.24
CA GLU A 65 -3.33 3.45 16.59
C GLU A 65 -3.93 4.80 17.02
N THR A 66 -3.87 5.80 16.14
CA THR A 66 -4.45 7.14 16.39
C THR A 66 -5.97 7.09 16.56
N HIS A 67 -6.67 6.28 15.77
CA HIS A 67 -8.12 6.12 15.87
C HIS A 67 -8.56 5.24 17.06
N LYS A 68 -7.75 4.27 17.51
CA LYS A 68 -8.03 3.47 18.72
C LYS A 68 -7.82 4.23 20.02
N LEU A 69 -7.05 5.32 19.99
CA LEU A 69 -6.73 6.16 21.16
C LEU A 69 -7.81 7.23 21.45
N LYS A 70 -8.92 7.25 20.69
CA LYS A 70 -10.12 8.06 20.96
C LYS A 70 -11.23 7.19 21.53
#